data_AF-A0A3D2IIE1-F1
#
_entry.id   AF-A0A3D2IIE1-F1
#
_cell.length_a   1.000
_cell.length_b   1.000
_cell.length_c   1.000
_cell.angle_alpha   90.00
_cell.angle_beta   90.00
_cell.angle_gamma   90.00
#
_symmetry.space_group_name_H-M   'P 1'
#
loop_
_entity.id
_entity.type
_entity.pdbx_description
1 polymer ?
#
loop_
_entity_poly.entity_id
_entity_poly.type
_entity_poly.pdbx_seq_one_letter_code
_entity_poly.pdbx_strand_id
1 'polypeptide(L)'
;QINDMMAVLRSYIFEAVEVEKAGLEVPMKKTADFEMADEFREKLEAMPELKEAFESLTPGRQRGYLLHFSGAKQSKTRTSRVEKCIPDILEGKGLNDR
;
A
#
# COMPACT_ATOMS: atom_id res chain seq x y z
N GLN A 1 -36.63 -10.02 -10.05
CA GLN A 1 -35.87 -8.76 -10.05
C GLN A 1 -34.38 -9.06 -9.86
N ILE A 2 -33.72 -9.70 -10.84
CA ILE A 2 -32.28 -10.12 -10.76
C ILE A 2 -31.49 -9.70 -12.03
N ASN A 3 -32.11 -8.96 -12.96
CA ASN A 3 -31.48 -8.64 -14.25
C ASN A 3 -30.69 -7.30 -14.26
N ASP A 4 -30.87 -6.41 -13.29
CA ASP A 4 -30.24 -5.07 -13.33
C ASP A 4 -28.82 -5.03 -12.73
N MET A 5 -28.38 -6.09 -12.04
CA MET A 5 -27.08 -6.12 -11.34
C MET A 5 -25.90 -6.64 -12.18
N MET A 6 -26.18 -7.25 -13.34
CA MET A 6 -25.12 -7.72 -14.27
C MET A 6 -24.48 -6.57 -15.07
N ALA A 7 -25.25 -5.51 -15.36
CA ALA A 7 -24.76 -4.37 -16.14
C ALA A 7 -23.69 -3.58 -15.38
N VAL A 8 -23.88 -3.40 -14.07
CA VAL A 8 -22.96 -2.67 -13.19
C VAL A 8 -21.62 -3.41 -13.00
N LEU A 9 -21.66 -4.74 -12.88
CA LEU A 9 -20.43 -5.53 -12.77
C LEU A 9 -19.61 -5.50 -14.07
N ARG A 10 -20.26 -5.48 -15.23
CA ARG A 10 -19.56 -5.36 -16.52
C ARG A 10 -19.01 -3.96 -16.76
N SER A 11 -19.68 -2.90 -16.29
CA SER A 11 -19.13 -1.54 -16.40
C SER A 11 -17.88 -1.37 -15.54
N TYR A 12 -17.84 -1.93 -14.33
CA TYR A 12 -16.63 -1.88 -13.49
C TYR A 12 -15.45 -2.67 -14.08
N ILE A 13 -15.71 -3.81 -14.74
CA ILE A 13 -14.65 -4.57 -15.42
C ILE A 13 -14.16 -3.84 -16.68
N PHE A 14 -15.06 -3.19 -17.44
CA PHE A 14 -14.66 -2.41 -18.61
C PHE A 14 -13.93 -1.11 -18.25
N GLU A 15 -14.30 -0.42 -17.17
CA GLU A 15 -13.54 0.72 -16.65
C GLU A 15 -12.13 0.30 -16.22
N ALA A 16 -11.96 -0.88 -15.62
CA ALA A 16 -10.64 -1.38 -15.23
C ALA A 16 -9.74 -1.67 -16.46
N VAL A 17 -10.30 -2.13 -17.58
CA VAL A 17 -9.55 -2.46 -18.81
C VAL A 17 -9.25 -1.23 -19.68
N GLU A 18 -10.15 -0.23 -19.69
CA GLU A 18 -9.94 1.02 -20.45
C GLU A 18 -8.89 1.94 -19.79
N VAL A 19 -8.74 1.91 -18.46
CA VAL A 19 -7.66 2.62 -17.75
C VAL A 19 -6.28 2.06 -18.11
N GLU A 20 -6.18 0.76 -18.38
CA GLU A 20 -4.93 0.10 -18.77
C GLU A 20 -4.58 0.31 -20.25
N LYS A 21 -5.59 0.40 -21.13
CA LYS A 21 -5.38 0.65 -22.58
C LYS A 21 -5.07 2.09 -22.95
N ALA A 22 -5.46 3.07 -22.12
CA ALA A 22 -5.35 4.48 -22.46
C ALA A 22 -3.95 5.09 -22.20
N GLY A 23 -3.00 4.33 -21.63
CA GLY A 23 -1.65 4.84 -21.34
C GLY A 23 -1.64 6.09 -20.44
N LEU A 24 -2.77 6.37 -19.76
CA LEU A 24 -2.94 7.46 -18.83
C LEU A 24 -2.28 7.02 -17.53
N GLU A 25 -0.96 7.17 -17.48
CA GLU A 25 -0.23 7.34 -16.23
C GLU A 25 -0.84 8.56 -15.53
N VAL A 26 -1.92 8.34 -14.78
CA VAL A 26 -2.31 9.26 -13.72
C VAL A 26 -1.04 9.40 -12.89
N PRO A 27 -0.46 10.60 -12.75
CA PRO A 27 0.73 10.77 -11.94
C PRO A 27 0.31 10.43 -10.52
N MET A 28 0.47 9.17 -10.14
CA MET A 28 0.20 8.71 -8.81
C MET A 28 1.13 9.55 -7.94
N LYS A 29 0.55 10.31 -7.01
CA LYS A 29 1.31 10.97 -5.94
C LYS A 29 2.38 10.00 -5.49
N LYS A 30 3.65 10.38 -5.66
CA LYS A 30 4.76 9.52 -5.28
C LYS A 30 4.57 9.19 -3.80
N THR A 31 4.89 7.98 -3.39
CA THR A 31 4.80 7.59 -1.98
C THR A 31 5.60 8.51 -1.05
N ALA A 32 6.55 9.27 -1.62
CA ALA A 32 7.24 10.40 -1.00
C ALA A 32 6.34 11.53 -0.45
N ASP A 33 5.08 11.65 -0.88
CA ASP A 33 4.14 12.66 -0.37
C ASP A 33 3.52 12.28 0.99
N PHE A 34 3.75 11.05 1.47
CA PHE A 34 3.26 10.58 2.77
C PHE A 34 4.39 10.60 3.79
N GLU A 35 4.12 11.16 4.98
CA GLU A 35 5.08 11.20 6.08
C GLU A 35 5.46 9.77 6.51
N MET A 36 6.69 9.39 6.20
CA MET A 36 7.30 8.16 6.68
C MET A 36 7.71 8.36 8.14
N ALA A 37 7.22 7.50 9.03
CA ALA A 37 7.64 7.50 10.43
C ALA A 37 9.16 7.21 10.52
N ASP A 38 9.88 7.98 11.35
CA ASP A 38 11.33 7.81 11.54
C ASP A 38 11.68 6.37 11.93
N GLU A 39 10.87 5.73 12.77
CA GLU A 39 11.08 4.35 13.21
C GLU A 39 10.98 3.34 12.05
N PHE A 40 10.19 3.64 11.02
CA PHE A 40 10.12 2.80 9.82
C PHE A 40 11.32 3.06 8.92
N ARG A 41 11.72 4.33 8.73
CA ARG A 41 12.92 4.68 7.96
C ARG A 41 14.16 4.00 8.51
N GLU A 42 14.36 4.03 9.83
CA GLU A 42 15.48 3.37 10.49
C GLU A 42 15.52 1.86 10.22
N LYS A 43 14.35 1.19 10.20
CA LYS A 43 14.28 -0.25 9.87
C LYS A 43 14.58 -0.52 8.41
N LEU A 44 14.14 0.33 7.48
CA LEU A 44 14.47 0.21 6.04
C LEU A 44 15.97 0.41 5.79
N GLU A 45 16.62 1.32 6.52
CA GLU A 45 18.07 1.53 6.43
C GLU A 45 18.86 0.38 7.05
N ALA A 46 18.37 -0.20 8.16
CA ALA A 46 19.01 -1.33 8.82
C ALA A 46 18.78 -2.67 8.11
N MET A 47 17.70 -2.81 7.33
CA MET A 47 17.30 -4.05 6.67
C MET A 47 17.05 -3.82 5.17
N PRO A 48 18.08 -3.97 4.33
CA PRO A 48 17.94 -3.79 2.87
C PRO A 48 16.85 -4.67 2.25
N GLU A 49 16.70 -5.92 2.71
CA GLU A 49 15.65 -6.84 2.24
C GLU A 49 14.24 -6.31 2.51
N LEU A 50 14.02 -5.69 3.69
CA LEU A 50 12.75 -5.06 4.03
C LEU A 50 12.45 -3.88 3.11
N LYS A 51 13.49 -3.11 2.77
CA LYS A 51 13.37 -1.98 1.86
C LYS A 51 12.98 -2.42 0.46
N GLU A 52 13.66 -3.42 -0.10
CA GLU A 52 13.33 -3.98 -1.41
C GLU A 52 11.91 -4.57 -1.42
N ALA A 53 11.54 -5.33 -0.38
CA ALA A 53 10.20 -5.89 -0.25
C ALA A 53 9.13 -4.79 -0.20
N PHE A 54 9.34 -3.76 0.62
CA PHE A 54 8.44 -2.60 0.70
C PHE A 54 8.34 -1.85 -0.63
N GLU A 55 9.46 -1.58 -1.30
CA GLU A 55 9.51 -0.90 -2.59
C GLU A 55 8.85 -1.72 -3.72
N SER A 56 8.84 -3.05 -3.61
CA SER A 56 8.14 -3.96 -4.54
C SER A 56 6.62 -4.00 -4.36
N LEU A 57 6.10 -3.55 -3.20
CA LEU A 57 4.66 -3.46 -2.96
C LEU A 57 4.01 -2.45 -3.93
N THR A 58 2.74 -2.68 -4.26
CA THR A 58 1.98 -1.70 -5.05
C THR A 58 1.85 -0.37 -4.28
N PRO A 59 1.74 0.79 -4.96
CA PRO A 59 1.65 2.09 -4.29
C PRO A 59 0.50 2.17 -3.27
N GLY A 60 -0.61 1.46 -3.51
CA GLY A 60 -1.72 1.37 -2.55
C GLY A 60 -1.34 0.65 -1.26
N ARG A 61 -0.62 -0.47 -1.35
CA ARG A 61 -0.12 -1.22 -0.18
C ARG A 61 0.91 -0.42 0.60
N GLN A 62 1.86 0.22 -0.10
CA GLN A 62 2.85 1.11 0.52
C GLN A 62 2.17 2.23 1.31
N ARG A 63 1.20 2.93 0.69
CA ARG A 63 0.43 4.00 1.36
C ARG A 63 -0.32 3.50 2.60
N GLY A 64 -0.89 2.30 2.54
CA GLY A 64 -1.57 1.68 3.69
C GLY A 64 -0.66 1.54 4.90
N TYR A 65 0.56 1.02 4.70
CA TYR A 65 1.56 0.91 5.76
C TYR A 65 2.02 2.28 6.28
N LEU A 66 2.35 3.21 5.38
CA LEU A 66 2.78 4.56 5.77
C LEU A 66 1.73 5.27 6.62
N LEU A 67 0.45 5.19 6.24
CA LEU A 67 -0.66 5.75 7.01
C LEU A 67 -0.85 5.05 8.36
N HIS A 68 -0.72 3.72 8.39
CA HIS A 68 -0.84 2.94 9.62
C HIS A 68 0.25 3.29 10.64
N PHE A 69 1.49 3.49 10.18
CA PHE A 69 2.60 3.87 11.05
C PHE A 69 2.48 5.33 11.51
N SER A 70 2.34 6.27 10.58
CA SER A 70 2.23 7.72 10.88
C SER A 70 1.03 8.06 11.77
N GLY A 71 -0.07 7.30 11.68
CA GLY A 71 -1.27 7.52 12.49
C GLY A 71 -1.10 7.27 14.00
N ALA A 72 -0.02 6.63 14.44
CA ALA A 72 0.30 6.54 15.87
C ALA A 72 1.04 7.80 16.35
N LYS A 73 0.59 8.41 17.45
CA LYS A 73 1.24 9.61 18.04
C LYS A 73 2.47 9.28 18.89
N GLN A 74 2.51 8.10 19.49
CA GLN A 74 3.61 7.67 20.36
C GLN A 74 4.63 6.87 19.57
N SER A 75 5.90 7.22 19.70
CA SER A 75 7.02 6.54 19.05
C SER A 75 7.02 5.03 19.31
N LYS A 76 6.87 4.62 20.58
CA LYS A 76 6.78 3.18 20.96
C LYS A 76 5.69 2.42 20.20
N THR A 77 4.55 3.07 19.95
CA THR A 77 3.45 2.47 19.19
C THR A 77 3.79 2.37 17.70
N ARG A 78 4.49 3.37 17.13
CA ARG A 78 5.00 3.32 15.76
C ARG A 78 5.97 2.14 15.59
N THR A 79 6.96 2.03 16.47
CA THR A 79 7.92 0.90 16.47
C THR A 79 7.19 -0.44 16.53
N SER A 80 6.24 -0.61 17.45
CA SER A 80 5.52 -1.87 17.59
C SER A 80 4.67 -2.20 16.37
N ARG A 81 4.06 -1.21 15.70
CA ARG A 81 3.32 -1.42 14.45
C ARG A 81 4.26 -1.82 13.32
N VAL A 82 5.39 -1.13 13.18
CA VAL A 82 6.41 -1.45 12.18
C VAL A 82 6.87 -2.90 12.35
N GLU A 83 7.32 -3.26 13.54
CA GLU A 83 7.86 -4.60 13.81
C GLU A 83 6.86 -5.72 13.54
N LYS A 84 5.57 -5.50 13.86
CA LYS A 84 4.51 -6.48 13.57
C LYS A 84 4.24 -6.64 12.08
N CYS A 85 4.44 -5.60 11.29
CA CYS A 85 4.17 -5.61 9.85
C CYS A 85 5.37 -6.05 9.00
N ILE A 86 6.58 -6.17 9.57
CA ILE A 86 7.78 -6.61 8.84
C ILE A 86 7.55 -7.96 8.13
N PRO A 87 7.03 -9.02 8.79
CA PRO A 87 6.83 -10.30 8.12
C PRO A 87 5.90 -10.20 6.91
N ASP A 88 4.78 -9.48 7.05
CA ASP A 88 3.81 -9.30 5.97
C ASP A 88 4.42 -8.54 4.79
N ILE A 89 5.21 -7.51 5.06
CA ILE A 89 5.92 -6.74 4.03
C ILE A 89 6.91 -7.64 3.29
N LEU A 90 7.68 -8.47 4.01
CA LEU A 90 8.62 -9.42 3.41
C LEU A 90 7.91 -10.49 2.56
N GLU A 91 6.67 -10.85 2.91
CA GLU A 91 5.82 -11.73 2.11
C GLU A 91 5.12 -11.02 0.95
N GLY A 92 5.33 -9.71 0.77
CA GLY A 92 4.69 -8.91 -0.28
C GLY A 92 3.20 -8.63 -0.04
N LYS A 93 2.71 -8.85 1.19
CA LYS A 93 1.32 -8.63 1.58
C LYS A 93 1.08 -7.17 1.93
N GLY A 94 -0.16 -6.71 1.72
CA GLY A 94 -0.64 -5.43 2.25
C GLY A 94 -1.14 -5.57 3.68
N LEU A 95 -1.29 -4.43 4.38
CA LEU A 95 -1.74 -4.36 5.78
C LEU A 95 -3.04 -5.14 6.08
N ASN A 96 -3.94 -5.24 5.10
CA ASN A 96 -5.23 -5.90 5.24
C ASN A 96 -5.36 -7.14 4.33
N ASP A 97 -4.27 -7.56 3.71
CA ASP A 97 -4.28 -8.76 2.87
C ASP A 97 -4.19 -9.96 3.80
N ARG A 98 -5.36 -10.58 4.05
CA ARG A 98 -5.45 -11.86 4.75
C ARG A 98 -5.10 -13.01 3.82
#